data_AF-A0A7V1LHD4-F1
#
_entry.id   AF-A0A7V1LHD4-F1
#
_cell.length_a   1.000
_cell.length_b   1.000
_cell.length_c   1.000
_cell.angle_alpha   90.00
_cell.angle_beta   90.00
_cell.angle_gamma   90.00
#
_symmetry.space_group_name_H-M   'P 1'
#
loop_
_entity.id
_entity.type
_entity.pdbx_description
1 polymer ?
#
loop_
_entity_poly.entity_id
_entity_poly.type
_entity_poly.pdbx_seq_one_letter_code
_entity_poly.pdbx_strand_id
1 'polypeptide(L)'
;MTEIKTKQDYEALLQLVSFNIYEKKIGVDILKVSEVLRIPKNVTEAPSELVAGIESDYITTVGKLEDRLLILLDLNKVFNTEQIELLGSMN
;
A
#
# COMPACT_ATOMS: atom_id res chain seq x y z
N MET A 1 15.33 -11.76 -27.10
CA MET A 1 14.72 -12.88 -26.37
C MET A 1 14.43 -12.40 -24.97
N THR A 2 13.15 -12.24 -24.62
CA THR A 2 12.76 -11.83 -23.27
C THR A 2 12.50 -13.09 -22.47
N GLU A 3 13.28 -13.34 -21.42
CA GLU A 3 13.02 -14.44 -20.49
C GLU A 3 11.74 -14.18 -19.72
N ILE A 4 10.74 -15.04 -19.91
CA ILE A 4 9.52 -15.03 -19.12
C ILE A 4 9.86 -15.69 -17.79
N LYS A 5 10.02 -14.89 -16.73
CA LYS A 5 10.23 -15.40 -15.37
C LYS A 5 9.00 -16.15 -14.88
N THR A 6 9.22 -17.30 -14.25
CA THR A 6 8.16 -18.20 -13.77
C THR A 6 7.61 -17.71 -12.43
N LYS A 7 6.42 -18.19 -12.03
CA LYS A 7 5.76 -17.81 -10.76
C LYS A 7 6.68 -18.01 -9.53
N GLN A 8 7.53 -19.03 -9.57
CA GLN A 8 8.50 -19.34 -8.52
C GLN A 8 9.65 -18.32 -8.43
N ASP A 9 10.00 -17.66 -9.54
CA ASP A 9 11.01 -16.60 -9.57
C ASP A 9 10.49 -15.29 -8.96
N TYR A 10 9.16 -15.09 -8.94
CA TYR A 10 8.53 -13.95 -8.29
C TYR A 10 8.46 -14.11 -6.77
N GLU A 11 8.12 -15.31 -6.28
CA GLU A 11 8.08 -15.62 -4.84
C GLU A 11 9.44 -15.38 -4.16
N ALA A 12 10.55 -15.67 -4.84
CA ALA A 12 11.90 -15.44 -4.33
C ALA A 12 12.28 -13.93 -4.20
N LEU A 13 11.48 -13.02 -4.76
CA LEU A 13 11.71 -11.58 -4.73
C LEU A 13 10.77 -10.83 -3.79
N LEU A 14 9.72 -11.50 -3.28
CA LEU A 14 8.76 -10.87 -2.38
C LEU A 14 9.37 -10.60 -1.01
N GLN A 15 9.03 -9.44 -0.46
CA GLN A 15 9.35 -9.02 0.89
C GLN A 15 8.03 -8.80 1.65
N LEU A 16 8.02 -9.07 2.95
CA LEU A 16 6.84 -8.85 3.78
C LEU A 16 6.99 -7.55 4.57
N VAL A 17 6.01 -6.65 4.43
CA VAL A 17 5.84 -5.51 5.35
C VAL A 17 4.71 -5.80 6.30
N SER A 18 4.93 -5.55 7.60
CA SER A 18 3.92 -5.78 8.62
C SER A 18 3.51 -4.50 9.33
N PHE A 19 2.24 -4.43 9.68
CA PHE A 19 1.59 -3.33 10.38
C PHE A 19 0.85 -3.86 11.60
N ASN A 20 0.80 -3.07 12.67
CA ASN A 20 -0.09 -3.34 13.79
C ASN A 20 -1.29 -2.40 13.66
N ILE A 21 -2.47 -2.96 13.37
CA ILE A 21 -3.72 -2.23 13.14
C ILE A 21 -4.81 -2.89 13.99
N TYR A 22 -5.52 -2.11 14.81
CA TYR A 22 -6.55 -2.60 15.75
C TYR A 22 -6.07 -3.80 16.60
N GLU A 23 -4.86 -3.70 17.16
CA GLU A 23 -4.21 -4.77 17.96
C GLU A 23 -3.92 -6.08 17.21
N LYS A 24 -4.17 -6.13 15.89
CA LYS A 24 -3.83 -7.27 15.03
C LYS A 24 -2.59 -6.97 14.20
N LYS A 25 -1.77 -7.99 14.00
CA LYS A 25 -0.63 -7.92 13.09
C LYS A 25 -1.08 -8.33 11.70
N ILE A 26 -0.90 -7.43 10.73
CA ILE A 26 -1.24 -7.65 9.32
C ILE A 26 0.03 -7.60 8.50
N GLY A 27 0.21 -8.56 7.61
CA GLY A 27 1.34 -8.64 6.68
C GLY A 27 0.88 -8.41 5.24
N VAL A 28 1.69 -7.69 4.46
CA VAL A 28 1.46 -7.45 3.03
C VAL A 28 2.73 -7.82 2.28
N ASP A 29 2.59 -8.69 1.28
CA ASP A 29 3.68 -8.99 0.36
C ASP A 29 3.89 -7.81 -0.59
N ILE A 30 5.13 -7.39 -0.71
CA ILE A 30 5.57 -6.31 -1.59
C ILE A 30 6.77 -6.78 -2.40
N LEU A 31 7.04 -6.13 -3.52
CA LEU A 31 8.21 -6.43 -4.32
C LEU A 31 9.50 -5.90 -3.68
N LYS A 32 9.48 -4.64 -3.21
CA LYS A 32 10.68 -3.99 -2.68
C LYS A 32 10.33 -2.74 -1.88
N VAL A 33 10.96 -2.57 -0.72
CA VAL A 33 11.00 -1.26 -0.05
C VAL A 33 11.97 -0.36 -0.79
N SER A 34 11.50 0.77 -1.33
CA SER A 34 12.35 1.73 -2.01
C SER A 34 13.25 2.48 -1.03
N GLU A 35 12.66 3.17 -0.05
CA GLU A 35 13.36 4.02 0.93
C GLU A 35 12.38 4.54 2.00
N VAL A 36 12.89 5.19 3.04
CA VAL A 36 12.10 5.89 4.06
C VAL A 36 12.21 7.41 3.84
N LEU A 37 11.09 8.06 3.55
CA LEU A 37 11.01 9.49 3.27
C LEU A 37 10.34 10.26 4.40
N ARG A 38 10.84 11.48 4.66
CA ARG A 38 10.11 12.48 5.46
C ARG A 38 9.42 13.45 4.51
N ILE A 39 8.11 13.32 4.37
CA ILE A 39 7.31 14.15 3.47
C ILE A 39 6.80 15.38 4.24
N PRO A 40 7.15 16.62 3.84
CA PRO A 40 6.59 17.81 4.45
C PRO A 40 5.12 17.99 4.04
N LYS A 41 4.28 18.53 4.93
CA LYS A 41 2.82 18.64 4.70
C LYS A 41 2.42 19.55 3.52
N ASN A 42 3.34 20.34 2.98
CA ASN A 42 3.09 21.29 1.91
C ASN A 42 3.31 20.72 0.50
N VAL A 43 3.86 19.50 0.35
CA VAL A 43 4.03 18.83 -0.96
C VAL A 43 2.93 17.83 -1.28
N THR A 44 1.93 17.74 -0.40
CA THR A 44 0.78 16.85 -0.53
C THR A 44 -0.41 17.63 -1.04
N GLU A 45 -1.00 17.16 -2.13
CA GLU A 45 -2.25 17.70 -2.66
C GLU A 45 -3.38 16.68 -2.45
N ALA A 46 -4.60 17.17 -2.27
CA ALA A 46 -5.75 16.28 -2.24
C ALA A 46 -5.84 15.51 -3.57
N PRO A 47 -6.26 14.24 -3.56
CA PRO A 47 -6.41 13.48 -4.79
C PRO A 47 -7.34 14.23 -5.75
N SER A 48 -6.90 14.49 -6.98
CA SER A 48 -7.77 15.03 -8.03
C SER A 48 -8.88 14.02 -8.35
N GLU A 49 -10.07 14.53 -8.70
CA GLU A 49 -11.23 13.71 -9.10
C GLU A 49 -10.92 12.71 -10.23
N LEU A 50 -9.86 12.95 -11.03
CA LEU A 50 -9.39 12.04 -12.09
C LEU A 50 -8.68 10.78 -11.55
N VAL A 51 -8.13 10.82 -10.34
CA VAL A 51 -7.61 9.65 -9.62
C VAL A 51 -8.75 8.97 -8.80
N ALA A 52 -9.90 9.64 -8.69
CA ALA A 52 -11.01 9.27 -7.83
C ALA A 52 -11.97 8.23 -8.45
N GLY A 53 -11.41 7.09 -8.88
CA GLY A 53 -12.22 5.88 -9.05
C GLY A 53 -12.65 5.29 -7.69
N ILE A 54 -13.21 4.07 -7.70
CA ILE A 54 -13.61 3.29 -6.50
C ILE A 54 -12.45 3.12 -5.49
N GLU A 55 -11.21 3.31 -5.94
CA GLU A 55 -9.98 3.22 -5.13
C GLU A 55 -9.63 4.49 -4.34
N SER A 56 -10.36 5.60 -4.55
CA SER A 56 -10.11 6.88 -3.87
C SER A 56 -10.27 6.79 -2.36
N ASP A 57 -11.13 5.91 -1.88
CA ASP A 57 -11.48 5.86 -0.45
C ASP A 57 -10.28 5.51 0.42
N TYR A 58 -9.33 4.74 -0.13
CA TYR A 58 -8.11 4.29 0.55
C TYR A 58 -6.94 5.27 0.42
N ILE A 59 -7.04 6.30 -0.42
CA ILE A 59 -5.96 7.25 -0.67
C ILE A 59 -6.21 8.51 0.16
N THR A 60 -5.28 8.81 1.07
CA THR A 60 -5.32 10.05 1.85
C THR A 60 -4.93 11.25 0.98
N THR A 61 -3.94 11.08 0.12
CA THR A 61 -3.32 12.18 -0.63
C THR A 61 -2.46 11.66 -1.77
N VAL A 62 -2.25 12.52 -2.76
CA VAL A 62 -1.25 12.33 -3.80
C VAL A 62 -0.24 13.47 -3.70
N GLY A 63 1.04 13.15 -3.63
CA GLY A 63 2.11 14.14 -3.54
C GLY A 63 3.10 13.98 -4.69
N LYS A 64 3.60 15.10 -5.21
CA LYS A 64 4.76 15.07 -6.11
C LYS A 64 5.98 15.49 -5.32
N LEU A 65 6.95 14.59 -5.20
CA LEU A 65 8.25 14.88 -4.60
C LEU A 65 9.32 14.74 -5.69
N GLU A 66 9.95 15.87 -6.05
CA GLU A 66 10.84 15.95 -7.21
C GLU A 66 10.09 15.49 -8.47
N ASP A 67 10.57 14.46 -9.18
CA ASP A 67 9.93 13.89 -10.36
C ASP A 67 9.15 12.59 -10.08
N ARG A 68 8.84 12.33 -8.80
CA ARG A 68 8.15 11.11 -8.37
C ARG A 68 6.75 11.41 -7.87
N LEU A 69 5.78 10.64 -8.35
CA LEU A 69 4.42 10.62 -7.83
C LEU A 69 4.36 9.65 -6.64
N LEU A 70 3.95 10.15 -5.48
CA LEU A 70 3.79 9.39 -4.25
C LEU A 70 2.31 9.32 -3.88
N ILE A 71 1.81 8.12 -3.60
CA ILE A 71 0.45 7.88 -3.14
C ILE A 71 0.52 7.57 -1.65
N LEU A 72 -0.21 8.32 -0.84
CA LEU A 72 -0.32 8.08 0.60
C LEU A 72 -1.61 7.29 0.87
N LEU A 73 -1.46 6.07 1.35
CA LEU A 73 -2.59 5.17 1.68
C LEU A 73 -3.02 5.34 3.14
N ASP A 74 -4.33 5.28 3.38
CA ASP A 74 -4.92 5.16 4.71
C ASP A 74 -5.09 3.68 5.06
N LEU A 75 -4.15 3.15 5.85
CA LEU A 75 -4.16 1.74 6.24
C LEU A 75 -5.40 1.35 7.07
N ASN A 76 -6.04 2.29 7.78
CA ASN A 76 -7.25 1.98 8.56
C ASN A 76 -8.45 1.69 7.65
N LYS A 77 -8.47 2.30 6.46
CA LYS A 77 -9.50 2.06 5.45
C LYS A 77 -9.16 0.87 4.59
N VAL A 78 -7.88 0.72 4.21
CA VAL A 78 -7.39 -0.45 3.46
C VAL A 78 -7.68 -1.74 4.23
N PHE A 79 -7.43 -1.73 5.53
CA PHE A 79 -7.69 -2.86 6.41
C PHE A 79 -8.86 -2.51 7.33
N ASN A 80 -10.08 -2.64 6.82
CA ASN A 80 -11.26 -2.38 7.62
C ASN A 80 -11.45 -3.47 8.70
N THR A 81 -12.01 -3.09 9.85
CA THR A 81 -12.15 -3.98 11.01
C THR A 81 -13.04 -5.19 10.72
N GLU A 82 -14.12 -5.03 9.94
CA GLU A 82 -15.02 -6.14 9.56
C GLU A 82 -14.29 -7.24 8.76
N GLN A 83 -13.47 -6.87 7.78
CA GLN A 83 -12.67 -7.78 6.96
C GLN A 83 -11.59 -8.47 7.79
N ILE A 84 -10.92 -7.73 8.68
CA ILE A 84 -9.92 -8.27 9.61
C ILE A 84 -10.56 -9.25 10.62
N GLU A 85 -11.78 -8.98 11.08
CA GLU A 85 -12.52 -9.88 11.96
C GLU A 85 -12.99 -11.13 11.22
N LEU A 86 -13.49 -10.99 9.99
CA LEU A 86 -13.88 -12.13 9.15
C LEU A 86 -12.71 -13.10 8.94
N LEU A 87 -11.53 -12.57 8.60
CA LEU A 87 -10.30 -13.35 8.40
C LEU A 87 -9.82 -14.02 9.71
N GLY A 88 -10.00 -13.37 10.85
CA GLY A 88 -9.67 -13.94 12.16
C GLY A 88 -10.61 -15.06 12.61
N SER A 89 -11.85 -15.08 12.10
CA SER A 89 -12.88 -16.06 12.44
C SER A 89 -12.83 -17.35 11.61
N MET A 90 -11.95 -17.43 10.61
CA MET A 90 -11.77 -18.62 9.76
C MET A 90 -10.77 -19.65 10.30
N ASN A 91 -10.37 -19.54 11.58
CA ASN A 91 -9.52 -20.51 12.28
C ASN A 91 -10.27 -21.19 13.43
#